data_AF-A0A5A9FLZ9-F1
#
_entry.id   AF-A0A5A9FLZ9-F1
#
_cell.length_a   1.000
_cell.length_b   1.000
_cell.length_c   1.000
_cell.angle_alpha   90.00
_cell.angle_beta   90.00
_cell.angle_gamma   90.00
#
_symmetry.space_group_name_H-M   'P 1'
#
loop_
_entity.id
_entity.type
_entity.pdbx_description
1 polymer ?
#
loop_
_entity_poly.entity_id
_entity_poly.type
_entity_poly.pdbx_seq_one_letter_code
_entity_poly.pdbx_strand_id
1 'polypeptide(L)'
;MAANENERFDQFAAVLSTELLERTKKSMELLAPELQPCSVLPFIQTPSFVEFYQELVRVGILPVVLSRRPVRAIVGDVDWAREGREYLLTVLDDRSNAVFTAWEYAWDSLWDERKVGQDSSGGTQAKPKKGFFSALFGRKREEKADRAGSEGGEGGVMAGLHTMLTELAEKRGFLPLFHDDVRILKALPRLKPGRVAQAWKEISQYHHQEFYLPEPEQAKPGVTSDCLQKWHYNLPDKIGEFLVLKAAVDLEHVNKPFIGKYIRQSARTQEEAEKGMPYLSLYWKAMRNPAPVAERHTL
;
A
#
# COMPACT_ATOMS: atom_id res chain seq x y z
N MET A 1 20.64 35.31 -7.27
CA MET A 1 20.75 34.28 -6.21
C MET A 1 19.46 33.45 -6.07
N ALA A 2 18.26 34.06 -6.00
CA ALA A 2 16.99 33.32 -5.88
C ALA A 2 16.65 32.32 -7.01
N ALA A 3 17.10 32.57 -8.26
CA ALA A 3 16.85 31.66 -9.38
C ALA A 3 17.53 30.28 -9.20
N ASN A 4 18.74 30.26 -8.63
CA ASN A 4 19.49 29.03 -8.35
C ASN A 4 18.89 28.26 -7.16
N GLU A 5 18.27 28.96 -6.20
CA GLU A 5 17.58 28.30 -5.08
C GLU A 5 16.30 27.59 -5.50
N ASN A 6 15.50 28.20 -6.37
CA ASN A 6 14.29 27.57 -6.90
C ASN A 6 14.63 26.36 -7.77
N GLU A 7 15.64 26.48 -8.64
CA GLU A 7 16.08 25.35 -9.46
C GLU A 7 16.57 24.17 -8.61
N ARG A 8 17.39 24.40 -7.59
CA ARG A 8 17.81 23.36 -6.65
C ARG A 8 16.64 22.74 -5.90
N PHE A 9 15.65 23.54 -5.52
CA PHE A 9 14.45 23.04 -4.87
C PHE A 9 13.61 22.14 -5.79
N ASP A 10 13.47 22.51 -7.05
CA ASP A 10 12.74 21.71 -8.04
C ASP A 10 13.46 20.39 -8.32
N GLN A 11 14.80 20.40 -8.41
CA GLN A 11 15.61 19.19 -8.51
C GLN A 11 15.44 18.29 -7.28
N PHE A 12 15.52 18.85 -6.07
CA PHE A 12 15.25 18.12 -4.83
C PHE A 12 13.86 17.48 -4.83
N ALA A 13 12.82 18.24 -5.18
CA ALA A 13 11.45 17.76 -5.23
C ALA A 13 11.28 16.60 -6.23
N ALA A 14 11.94 16.70 -7.39
CA ALA A 14 11.95 15.64 -8.40
C ALA A 14 12.63 14.36 -7.89
N VAL A 15 13.82 14.48 -7.27
CA VAL A 15 14.55 13.34 -6.69
C VAL A 15 13.75 12.69 -5.57
N LEU A 16 13.19 13.49 -4.65
CA LEU A 16 12.36 13.00 -3.56
C LEU A 16 11.12 12.25 -4.06
N SER A 17 10.38 12.86 -4.98
CA SER A 17 9.19 12.26 -5.59
C SER A 17 9.54 10.92 -6.25
N THR A 18 10.62 10.90 -7.03
CA THR A 18 11.06 9.70 -7.76
C THR A 18 11.43 8.58 -6.79
N GLU A 19 12.27 8.86 -5.79
CA GLU A 19 12.73 7.84 -4.85
C GLU A 19 11.58 7.26 -4.02
N LEU A 20 10.65 8.09 -3.51
CA LEU A 20 9.49 7.59 -2.76
C LEU A 20 8.57 6.75 -3.65
N LEU A 21 8.23 7.24 -4.85
CA LEU A 21 7.25 6.59 -5.72
C LEU A 21 7.79 5.32 -6.39
N GLU A 22 9.04 5.31 -6.84
CA GLU A 22 9.66 4.11 -7.42
C GLU A 22 9.81 3.01 -6.37
N ARG A 23 10.22 3.37 -5.16
CA ARG A 23 10.34 2.42 -4.06
C ARG A 23 8.98 1.80 -3.73
N THR A 24 7.94 2.62 -3.58
CA THR A 24 6.58 2.15 -3.32
C THR A 24 6.07 1.27 -4.46
N LYS A 25 6.28 1.67 -5.72
CA LYS A 25 5.93 0.86 -6.89
C LYS A 25 6.59 -0.52 -6.85
N LYS A 26 7.92 -0.59 -6.69
CA LYS A 26 8.67 -1.84 -6.63
C LYS A 26 8.19 -2.75 -5.49
N SER A 27 7.89 -2.17 -4.33
CA SER A 27 7.34 -2.94 -3.20
C SER A 27 5.95 -3.53 -3.51
N MET A 28 5.05 -2.77 -4.14
CA MET A 28 3.73 -3.29 -4.54
C MET A 28 3.83 -4.35 -5.63
N GLU A 29 4.72 -4.17 -6.61
CA GLU A 29 4.99 -5.18 -7.65
C GLU A 29 5.49 -6.50 -7.06
N LEU A 30 6.35 -6.46 -6.04
CA LEU A 30 6.82 -7.66 -5.34
C LEU A 30 5.73 -8.35 -4.51
N LEU A 31 4.71 -7.61 -4.08
CA LEU A 31 3.57 -8.14 -3.31
C LEU A 31 2.47 -8.70 -4.22
N ALA A 32 2.41 -8.26 -5.48
CA ALA A 32 1.43 -8.75 -6.43
C ALA A 32 1.69 -10.23 -6.77
N PRO A 33 0.66 -11.09 -6.75
CA PRO A 33 0.81 -12.47 -7.20
C PRO A 33 1.10 -12.55 -8.71
N GLU A 34 1.77 -13.63 -9.11
CA GLU A 34 2.10 -13.92 -10.50
C GLU A 34 1.02 -14.76 -11.18
N LEU A 35 0.33 -15.61 -10.41
CA LEU A 35 -0.77 -16.43 -10.90
C LEU A 35 -2.13 -15.73 -10.73
N GLN A 36 -3.12 -16.24 -11.46
CA GLN A 36 -4.48 -15.71 -11.41
C GLN A 36 -5.14 -16.01 -10.06
N PRO A 37 -5.55 -14.98 -9.28
CA PRO A 37 -6.24 -15.20 -8.02
C PRO A 37 -7.66 -15.74 -8.23
N CYS A 38 -8.16 -16.48 -7.24
CA CYS A 38 -9.53 -17.03 -7.26
C CYS A 38 -10.62 -16.02 -6.81
N SER A 39 -10.22 -14.86 -6.29
CA SER A 39 -11.11 -13.77 -5.88
C SER A 39 -10.44 -12.41 -6.07
N VAL A 40 -11.19 -11.34 -5.82
CA VAL A 40 -10.66 -9.97 -5.82
C VAL A 40 -9.53 -9.84 -4.79
N LEU A 41 -8.47 -9.13 -5.15
CA LEU A 41 -7.28 -8.91 -4.33
C LEU A 41 -7.35 -7.61 -3.53
N PRO A 42 -6.59 -7.50 -2.43
CA PRO A 42 -6.36 -6.23 -1.75
C PRO A 42 -5.75 -5.18 -2.67
N PHE A 43 -6.07 -3.91 -2.42
CA PHE A 43 -5.64 -2.76 -3.21
C PHE A 43 -4.14 -2.79 -3.56
N ILE A 44 -3.27 -3.06 -2.58
CA ILE A 44 -1.80 -3.04 -2.72
C ILE A 44 -1.25 -4.10 -3.68
N GLN A 45 -2.02 -5.16 -3.97
CA GLN A 45 -1.65 -6.26 -4.86
C GLN A 45 -2.25 -6.09 -6.26
N THR A 46 -2.85 -4.94 -6.55
CA THR A 46 -3.44 -4.65 -7.87
C THR A 46 -2.66 -3.57 -8.63
N PRO A 47 -2.34 -3.78 -9.93
CA PRO A 47 -1.64 -2.77 -10.73
C PRO A 47 -2.38 -1.43 -10.81
N SER A 48 -3.72 -1.47 -10.87
CA SER A 48 -4.56 -0.27 -10.93
C SER A 48 -4.39 0.65 -9.73
N PHE A 49 -4.11 0.09 -8.54
CA PHE A 49 -3.91 0.90 -7.36
C PHE A 49 -2.56 1.61 -7.36
N VAL A 50 -1.53 1.00 -7.97
CA VAL A 50 -0.19 1.61 -8.08
C VAL A 50 -0.27 2.97 -8.77
N GLU A 51 -0.95 3.02 -9.92
CA GLU A 51 -1.14 4.26 -10.68
C GLU A 51 -1.88 5.32 -9.87
N PHE A 52 -2.98 4.90 -9.22
CA PHE A 52 -3.78 5.79 -8.38
C PHE A 52 -2.96 6.33 -7.20
N TYR A 53 -2.21 5.48 -6.50
CA TYR A 53 -1.40 5.87 -5.36
C TYR A 53 -0.33 6.89 -5.76
N GLN A 54 0.33 6.69 -6.90
CA GLN A 54 1.31 7.65 -7.39
C GLN A 54 0.68 9.02 -7.65
N GLU A 55 -0.49 9.07 -8.26
CA GLU A 55 -1.18 10.33 -8.53
C GLU A 55 -1.67 11.00 -7.23
N LEU A 56 -2.24 10.23 -6.31
CA LEU A 56 -2.62 10.68 -4.97
C LEU A 56 -1.45 11.32 -4.24
N VAL A 57 -0.29 10.68 -4.30
CA VAL A 57 0.93 11.21 -3.66
C VAL A 57 1.41 12.47 -4.36
N ARG A 58 1.48 12.51 -5.70
CA ARG A 58 1.95 13.68 -6.46
C ARG A 58 1.08 14.92 -6.23
N VAL A 59 -0.23 14.74 -6.20
CA VAL A 59 -1.19 15.87 -6.16
C VAL A 59 -1.59 16.21 -4.73
N GLY A 60 -1.69 15.22 -3.84
CA GLY A 60 -2.24 15.37 -2.50
C GLY A 60 -1.20 15.46 -1.39
N ILE A 61 -0.19 14.60 -1.44
CA ILE A 61 0.75 14.42 -0.33
C ILE A 61 2.02 15.26 -0.53
N LEU A 62 2.72 15.10 -1.66
CA LEU A 62 4.00 15.75 -1.92
C LEU A 62 3.95 17.28 -1.82
N PRO A 63 2.92 17.99 -2.32
CA PRO A 63 2.86 19.44 -2.17
C PRO A 63 2.82 19.89 -0.70
N VAL A 64 2.11 19.14 0.15
CA VAL A 64 2.05 19.41 1.59
C VAL A 64 3.39 19.10 2.26
N VAL A 65 4.06 18.02 1.87
CA VAL A 65 5.38 17.64 2.38
C VAL A 65 6.42 18.71 2.02
N LEU A 66 6.48 19.08 0.74
CA LEU A 66 7.42 20.06 0.19
C LEU A 66 7.20 21.49 0.71
N SER A 67 5.99 21.82 1.17
CA SER A 67 5.73 23.13 1.77
C SER A 67 6.25 23.25 3.21
N ARG A 68 6.64 22.16 3.86
CA ARG A 68 7.11 22.20 5.26
C ARG A 68 8.52 22.78 5.33
N ARG A 69 8.72 23.76 6.22
CA ARG A 69 10.01 24.42 6.43
C ARG A 69 11.16 23.44 6.73
N PRO A 70 11.00 22.40 7.59
CA PRO A 70 12.07 21.42 7.81
C PRO A 70 12.45 20.63 6.56
N VAL A 71 11.50 20.34 5.67
CA VAL A 71 11.76 19.65 4.40
C VAL A 71 12.48 20.57 3.42
N ARG A 72 12.06 21.84 3.33
CA ARG A 72 12.75 22.84 2.50
C ARG A 72 14.20 23.10 2.95
N ALA A 73 14.48 22.94 4.23
CA ALA A 73 15.83 23.10 4.77
C ALA A 73 16.80 21.99 4.32
N ILE A 74 16.31 20.83 3.87
CA ILE A 74 17.13 19.71 3.37
C ILE A 74 17.88 20.11 2.09
N VAL A 75 17.32 21.00 1.27
CA VAL A 75 17.90 21.37 -0.03
C VAL A 75 19.34 21.81 0.08
N GLY A 76 19.67 22.58 1.14
CA GLY A 76 21.05 22.95 1.49
C GLY A 76 21.87 23.45 0.30
N ASP A 77 23.16 23.13 0.33
CA ASP A 77 24.10 23.38 -0.78
C ASP A 77 24.51 22.05 -1.44
N VAL A 78 23.51 21.26 -1.84
CA VAL A 78 23.69 19.95 -2.48
C VAL A 78 23.49 20.07 -3.98
N ASP A 79 24.36 19.42 -4.78
CA ASP A 79 24.13 19.21 -6.21
C ASP A 79 23.08 18.10 -6.38
N TRP A 80 21.81 18.51 -6.42
CA TRP A 80 20.68 17.59 -6.51
C TRP A 80 20.63 16.81 -7.83
N ALA A 81 21.28 17.31 -8.88
CA ALA A 81 21.32 16.63 -10.18
C ALA A 81 22.29 15.44 -10.20
N ARG A 82 23.36 15.50 -9.40
CA ARG A 82 24.42 14.46 -9.40
C ARG A 82 24.45 13.62 -8.12
N GLU A 83 24.44 14.27 -6.97
CA GLU A 83 24.69 13.65 -5.66
C GLU A 83 23.41 13.59 -4.80
N GLY A 84 22.36 14.30 -5.22
CA GLY A 84 21.12 14.45 -4.46
C GLY A 84 20.46 13.14 -4.05
N ARG A 85 20.52 12.11 -4.90
CA ARG A 85 19.92 10.80 -4.56
C ARG A 85 20.63 10.14 -3.39
N GLU A 86 21.95 10.10 -3.38
CA GLU A 86 22.71 9.46 -2.30
C GLU A 86 22.53 10.23 -0.99
N TYR A 87 22.60 11.56 -1.06
CA TYR A 87 22.32 12.41 0.09
C TYR A 87 20.90 12.18 0.62
N LEU A 88 19.88 12.15 -0.26
CA LEU A 88 18.50 11.87 0.13
C LEU A 88 18.36 10.55 0.88
N LEU A 89 19.04 9.48 0.43
CA LEU A 89 18.97 8.19 1.12
C LEU A 89 19.47 8.28 2.57
N THR A 90 20.52 9.07 2.83
CA THR A 90 21.00 9.28 4.21
C THR A 90 19.98 10.04 5.06
N VAL A 91 19.31 11.05 4.48
CA VAL A 91 18.21 11.77 5.12
C VAL A 91 17.02 10.85 5.40
N LEU A 92 16.71 9.94 4.47
CA LEU A 92 15.58 9.02 4.60
C LEU A 92 15.79 7.94 5.66
N ASP A 93 17.03 7.51 5.90
CA ASP A 93 17.38 6.52 6.92
C ASP A 93 17.54 7.13 8.33
N ASP A 94 17.53 8.46 8.48
CA ASP A 94 17.52 9.11 9.80
C ASP A 94 16.20 8.85 10.56
N ARG A 95 16.32 8.53 11.85
CA ARG A 95 15.18 8.30 12.76
C ARG A 95 14.33 9.54 12.94
N SER A 96 14.93 10.73 12.87
CA SER A 96 14.25 12.04 12.98
C SER A 96 13.98 12.70 11.63
N ASN A 97 13.77 11.92 10.58
CA ASN A 97 13.59 12.45 9.23
C ASN A 97 12.35 13.37 9.09
N ALA A 98 12.63 14.63 8.77
CA ALA A 98 11.65 15.68 8.50
C ALA A 98 10.67 15.35 7.35
N VAL A 99 11.12 14.62 6.32
CA VAL A 99 10.28 14.19 5.19
C VAL A 99 9.17 13.29 5.70
N PHE A 100 9.51 12.28 6.51
CA PHE A 100 8.56 11.29 7.01
C PHE A 100 7.61 11.85 8.07
N THR A 101 8.07 12.81 8.87
CA THR A 101 7.21 13.57 9.78
C THR A 101 6.19 14.40 9.01
N ALA A 102 6.63 15.11 7.96
CA ALA A 102 5.75 15.87 7.08
C ALA A 102 4.79 14.98 6.29
N TRP A 103 5.25 13.79 5.90
CA TRP A 103 4.48 12.77 5.20
C TRP A 103 3.30 12.27 6.04
N GLU A 104 3.54 11.90 7.29
CA GLU A 104 2.47 11.50 8.21
C GLU A 104 1.42 12.59 8.39
N TYR A 105 1.88 13.82 8.65
CA TYR A 105 1.00 14.98 8.77
C TYR A 105 0.13 15.20 7.52
N ALA A 106 0.71 15.04 6.33
CA ALA A 106 -0.02 15.18 5.07
C ALA A 106 -1.11 14.11 4.91
N TRP A 107 -0.82 12.86 5.28
CA TRP A 107 -1.80 11.79 5.27
C TRP A 107 -2.90 11.99 6.32
N ASP A 108 -2.57 12.37 7.55
CA ASP A 108 -3.57 12.66 8.59
C ASP A 108 -4.54 13.76 8.14
N SER A 109 -3.99 14.83 7.57
CA SER A 109 -4.79 15.97 7.07
C SER A 109 -5.73 15.57 5.92
N LEU A 110 -5.35 14.58 5.11
CA LEU A 110 -6.10 14.14 3.93
C LEU A 110 -7.09 13.01 4.24
N TRP A 111 -6.78 12.17 5.24
CA TRP A 111 -7.60 11.03 5.62
C TRP A 111 -8.82 11.44 6.47
N ASP A 112 -8.62 12.38 7.41
CA ASP A 112 -9.61 12.74 8.44
C ASP A 112 -10.55 13.90 8.04
N GLU A 113 -11.00 13.99 6.78
CA GLU A 113 -11.88 15.09 6.30
C GLU A 113 -13.30 15.18 6.96
N ARG A 114 -13.50 14.61 8.16
CA ARG A 114 -14.52 15.06 9.12
C ARG A 114 -14.03 15.09 10.57
N LYS A 115 -13.33 16.17 10.95
CA LYS A 115 -13.35 16.73 12.33
C LYS A 115 -13.18 18.26 12.42
N VAL A 116 -13.40 19.02 11.34
CA VAL A 116 -13.37 20.50 11.40
C VAL A 116 -14.78 21.11 11.57
N GLY A 117 -15.80 20.27 11.76
CA GLY A 117 -17.20 20.72 11.80
C GLY A 117 -17.85 20.86 13.17
N GLN A 118 -17.24 20.42 14.29
CA GLN A 118 -17.99 20.35 15.55
C GLN A 118 -17.32 20.86 16.83
N ASP A 119 -16.00 21.13 16.91
CA ASP A 119 -15.39 21.54 18.18
C ASP A 119 -14.31 22.66 18.08
N SER A 120 -14.37 23.53 17.08
CA SER A 120 -13.46 24.68 17.02
C SER A 120 -14.15 25.97 16.59
N SER A 121 -14.83 26.58 17.56
CA SER A 121 -14.97 28.03 17.61
C SER A 121 -13.58 28.67 17.66
N GLY A 122 -13.05 29.09 16.50
CA GLY A 122 -11.93 30.01 16.42
C GLY A 122 -10.85 29.64 15.39
N GLY A 123 -10.83 30.37 14.27
CA GLY A 123 -9.58 30.70 13.57
C GLY A 123 -9.24 29.89 12.30
N THR A 124 -9.36 30.57 11.17
CA THR A 124 -8.80 30.24 9.83
C THR A 124 -9.57 29.20 9.00
N GLN A 125 -10.53 29.70 8.22
CA GLN A 125 -11.17 28.97 7.12
C GLN A 125 -10.13 28.53 6.07
N ALA A 126 -9.78 27.25 6.05
CA ALA A 126 -9.21 26.62 4.86
C ALA A 126 -10.35 26.39 3.85
N LYS A 127 -10.29 27.06 2.69
CA LYS A 127 -11.27 26.88 1.62
C LYS A 127 -11.29 25.43 1.11
N PRO A 128 -12.47 24.83 0.88
CA PRO A 128 -12.60 23.45 0.40
C PRO A 128 -12.03 23.29 -1.01
N LYS A 129 -11.13 22.31 -1.20
CA LYS A 129 -10.41 22.07 -2.47
C LYS A 129 -11.26 21.25 -3.47
N LYS A 130 -12.27 21.88 -4.08
CA LYS A 130 -13.00 21.30 -5.24
C LYS A 130 -12.07 20.88 -6.40
N GLY A 131 -10.89 21.50 -6.53
CA GLY A 131 -9.92 21.20 -7.59
C GLY A 131 -9.03 19.96 -7.35
N PHE A 132 -8.85 19.53 -6.10
CA PHE A 132 -7.96 18.40 -5.76
C PHE A 132 -8.47 17.07 -6.34
N PHE A 133 -9.74 16.76 -6.08
CA PHE A 133 -10.38 15.56 -6.59
C PHE A 133 -10.65 15.63 -8.09
N SER A 134 -10.90 16.84 -8.63
CA SER A 134 -10.94 17.02 -10.08
C SER A 134 -9.59 16.74 -10.75
N ALA A 135 -8.45 17.01 -10.10
CA ALA A 135 -7.13 16.70 -10.65
C ALA A 135 -6.83 15.18 -10.61
N LEU A 136 -7.27 14.48 -9.55
CA LEU A 136 -7.12 13.02 -9.43
C LEU A 136 -7.94 12.22 -10.48
N PHE A 137 -9.01 12.81 -11.03
CA PHE A 137 -9.96 12.09 -11.90
C PHE A 137 -10.28 12.78 -13.24
N GLY A 138 -9.87 14.03 -13.44
CA GLY A 138 -10.31 14.91 -14.53
C GLY A 138 -9.49 14.87 -15.81
N ARG A 139 -9.04 13.68 -16.24
CA ARG A 139 -8.37 13.53 -17.55
C ARG A 139 -9.11 12.57 -18.49
N LYS A 140 -10.45 12.63 -18.53
CA LYS A 140 -11.27 12.15 -19.67
C LYS A 140 -12.74 12.58 -19.58
N ARG A 141 -13.05 13.84 -19.89
CA ARG A 141 -14.36 14.25 -20.47
C ARG A 141 -14.33 15.71 -20.92
N GLU A 142 -13.87 15.94 -22.15
CA GLU A 142 -14.35 17.07 -22.94
C GLU A 142 -15.41 16.53 -23.89
N GLU A 143 -16.66 16.48 -23.42
CA GLU A 143 -17.81 16.41 -24.31
C GLU A 143 -18.81 17.50 -23.89
N LYS A 144 -18.86 18.53 -24.74
CA LYS A 144 -19.99 19.45 -25.00
C LYS A 144 -20.92 19.75 -23.82
N ALA A 145 -20.69 20.90 -23.17
CA ALA A 145 -21.71 21.57 -22.38
C ALA A 145 -22.53 22.51 -23.28
N ASP A 146 -23.69 22.03 -23.75
CA ASP A 146 -24.81 22.89 -24.13
C ASP A 146 -25.76 23.05 -22.92
N ARG A 147 -26.25 24.28 -22.78
CA ARG A 147 -27.12 24.90 -21.75
C ARG A 147 -28.17 23.99 -21.08
N ALA A 148 -28.30 24.09 -19.75
CA ALA A 148 -29.49 24.61 -19.04
C ALA A 148 -29.27 24.58 -17.51
N GLY A 149 -29.76 25.61 -16.82
CA GLY A 149 -29.50 25.88 -15.40
C GLY A 149 -30.29 25.01 -14.41
N SER A 150 -29.72 24.91 -13.21
CA SER A 150 -30.45 24.72 -11.96
C SER A 150 -29.59 25.30 -10.84
N GLU A 151 -30.03 26.43 -10.30
CA GLU A 151 -29.62 26.91 -8.99
C GLU A 151 -30.16 25.96 -7.91
N GLY A 152 -29.37 25.74 -6.86
CA GLY A 152 -29.68 24.82 -5.77
C GLY A 152 -28.45 24.05 -5.31
N GLY A 153 -27.33 24.75 -5.09
CA GLY A 153 -26.09 24.13 -4.63
C GLY A 153 -26.17 23.80 -3.14
N GLU A 154 -26.86 22.72 -2.79
CA GLU A 154 -26.65 22.03 -1.52
C GLU A 154 -25.15 21.77 -1.34
N GLY A 155 -24.65 22.12 -0.16
CA GLY A 155 -23.27 21.91 0.23
C GLY A 155 -22.93 20.42 0.19
N GLY A 156 -22.45 19.96 -0.96
CA GLY A 156 -21.85 18.65 -1.11
C GLY A 156 -20.64 18.56 -0.21
N VAL A 157 -20.82 17.92 0.95
CA VAL A 157 -19.72 17.44 1.78
C VAL A 157 -18.87 16.56 0.86
N MET A 158 -17.69 17.04 0.48
CA MET A 158 -16.76 16.25 -0.30
C MET A 158 -16.56 14.92 0.45
N ALA A 159 -16.77 13.80 -0.25
CA ALA A 159 -16.49 12.49 0.29
C ALA A 159 -15.01 12.47 0.73
N GLY A 160 -14.73 12.14 1.99
CA GLY A 160 -13.35 12.03 2.47
C GLY A 160 -12.57 10.98 1.67
N LEU A 161 -11.24 11.03 1.72
CA LEU A 161 -10.38 10.14 0.92
C LEU A 161 -10.74 8.64 1.08
N HIS A 162 -11.12 8.21 2.27
CA HIS A 162 -11.58 6.83 2.53
C HIS A 162 -12.81 6.46 1.69
N THR A 163 -13.87 7.27 1.71
CA THR A 163 -15.09 7.04 0.93
C THR A 163 -14.78 6.97 -0.58
N MET A 164 -13.90 7.86 -1.05
CA MET A 164 -13.51 7.87 -2.46
C MET A 164 -12.71 6.63 -2.86
N LEU A 165 -11.82 6.15 -1.99
CA LEU A 165 -11.07 4.91 -2.19
C LEU A 165 -12.00 3.69 -2.23
N THR A 166 -13.06 3.67 -1.42
CA THR A 166 -14.10 2.64 -1.46
C THR A 166 -14.85 2.64 -2.78
N GLU A 167 -15.28 3.79 -3.30
CA GLU A 167 -15.92 3.88 -4.62
C GLU A 167 -14.99 3.47 -5.77
N LEU A 168 -13.69 3.73 -5.61
CA LEU A 168 -12.68 3.38 -6.61
C LEU A 168 -12.39 1.88 -6.64
N ALA A 169 -12.46 1.20 -5.49
CA ALA A 169 -12.32 -0.24 -5.36
C ALA A 169 -13.29 -0.99 -6.29
N GLU A 170 -14.57 -0.62 -6.24
CA GLU A 170 -15.60 -1.22 -7.10
C GLU A 170 -15.30 -1.02 -8.58
N LYS A 171 -14.88 0.18 -8.97
CA LYS A 171 -14.62 0.54 -10.37
C LYS A 171 -13.32 -0.05 -10.93
N ARG A 172 -12.32 -0.29 -10.08
CA ARG A 172 -10.97 -0.70 -10.49
C ARG A 172 -10.65 -2.16 -10.14
N GLY A 173 -11.55 -2.87 -9.47
CA GLY A 173 -11.43 -4.31 -9.25
C GLY A 173 -10.47 -4.71 -8.12
N PHE A 174 -10.49 -3.98 -7.01
CA PHE A 174 -9.77 -4.35 -5.78
C PHE A 174 -10.69 -4.29 -4.55
N LEU A 175 -10.29 -4.96 -3.47
CA LEU A 175 -11.07 -4.98 -2.23
C LEU A 175 -11.12 -3.58 -1.59
N PRO A 176 -12.29 -3.12 -1.11
CA PRO A 176 -12.41 -1.87 -0.39
C PRO A 176 -11.41 -1.78 0.77
N LEU A 177 -10.85 -0.60 0.98
CA LEU A 177 -9.95 -0.35 2.09
C LEU A 177 -10.72 -0.32 3.41
N PHE A 178 -10.14 -0.96 4.42
CA PHE A 178 -10.53 -0.77 5.82
C PHE A 178 -10.06 0.60 6.30
N HIS A 179 -10.74 1.15 7.30
CA HIS A 179 -10.41 2.47 7.83
C HIS A 179 -8.95 2.54 8.36
N ASP A 180 -8.46 1.45 8.95
CA ASP A 180 -7.11 1.36 9.50
C ASP A 180 -6.00 1.18 8.43
N ASP A 181 -6.38 0.93 7.16
CA ASP A 181 -5.41 0.73 6.08
C ASP A 181 -4.64 2.00 5.71
N VAL A 182 -5.06 3.16 6.22
CA VAL A 182 -4.25 4.39 6.15
C VAL A 182 -2.84 4.19 6.69
N ARG A 183 -2.67 3.31 7.69
CA ARG A 183 -1.34 2.97 8.24
C ARG A 183 -0.45 2.33 7.17
N ILE A 184 -1.03 1.44 6.37
CA ILE A 184 -0.36 0.79 5.23
C ILE A 184 0.02 1.85 4.19
N LEU A 185 -0.93 2.72 3.81
CA LEU A 185 -0.69 3.78 2.82
C LEU A 185 0.43 4.75 3.24
N LYS A 186 0.49 5.09 4.54
CA LYS A 186 1.54 5.92 5.14
C LYS A 186 2.91 5.22 5.16
N ALA A 187 2.93 3.91 5.41
CA ALA A 187 4.14 3.12 5.56
C ALA A 187 4.76 2.66 4.24
N LEU A 188 4.00 2.64 3.14
CA LEU A 188 4.44 2.17 1.83
C LEU A 188 5.80 2.71 1.34
N PRO A 189 6.13 4.01 1.46
CA PRO A 189 7.45 4.51 1.02
C PRO A 189 8.59 4.13 1.97
N ARG A 190 8.29 3.67 3.19
CA ARG A 190 9.28 3.17 4.16
C ARG A 190 9.59 1.70 3.95
N LEU A 191 8.70 0.96 3.30
CA LEU A 191 8.90 -0.45 2.98
C LEU A 191 10.06 -0.59 2.00
N LYS A 192 11.14 -1.26 2.44
CA LYS A 192 12.32 -1.52 1.61
C LYS A 192 12.03 -2.70 0.66
N PRO A 193 12.06 -2.52 -0.67
CA PRO A 193 11.76 -3.60 -1.63
C PRO A 193 12.64 -4.83 -1.43
N GLY A 194 13.93 -4.64 -1.10
CA GLY A 194 14.86 -5.73 -0.81
C GLY A 194 14.42 -6.62 0.37
N ARG A 195 13.69 -6.06 1.35
CA ARG A 195 13.15 -6.83 2.48
C ARG A 195 11.98 -7.70 2.06
N VAL A 196 11.11 -7.19 1.17
CA VAL A 196 9.99 -7.96 0.59
C VAL A 196 10.53 -9.08 -0.31
N ALA A 197 11.50 -8.76 -1.17
CA ALA A 197 12.15 -9.74 -2.05
C ALA A 197 12.87 -10.85 -1.25
N GLN A 198 13.56 -10.49 -0.17
CA GLN A 198 14.18 -11.46 0.74
C GLN A 198 13.12 -12.39 1.35
N ALA A 199 12.01 -11.82 1.84
CA ALA A 199 10.92 -12.59 2.43
C ALA A 199 10.33 -13.58 1.43
N TRP A 200 10.00 -13.11 0.23
CA TRP A 200 9.44 -13.94 -0.83
C TRP A 200 10.38 -15.06 -1.27
N LYS A 201 11.68 -14.75 -1.42
CA LYS A 201 12.71 -15.75 -1.74
C LYS A 201 12.77 -16.86 -0.68
N GLU A 202 12.77 -16.48 0.61
CA GLU A 202 12.84 -17.44 1.71
C GLU A 202 11.56 -18.32 1.77
N ILE A 203 10.37 -17.72 1.61
CA ILE A 203 9.10 -18.45 1.55
C ILE A 203 9.10 -19.47 0.41
N SER A 204 9.49 -19.03 -0.80
CA SER A 204 9.53 -19.89 -1.99
C SER A 204 10.54 -21.04 -1.82
N GLN A 205 11.69 -20.76 -1.19
CA GLN A 205 12.70 -21.77 -0.91
C GLN A 205 12.19 -22.83 0.07
N TYR A 206 11.59 -22.44 1.20
CA TYR A 206 11.07 -23.41 2.16
C TYR A 206 9.88 -24.20 1.61
N HIS A 207 9.02 -23.57 0.83
CA HIS A 207 7.96 -24.27 0.10
C HIS A 207 8.55 -25.32 -0.85
N HIS A 208 9.59 -24.98 -1.61
CA HIS A 208 10.25 -25.93 -2.49
C HIS A 208 10.87 -27.11 -1.71
N GLN A 209 11.56 -26.81 -0.61
CA GLN A 209 12.20 -27.80 0.24
C GLN A 209 11.21 -28.75 0.94
N GLU A 210 10.04 -28.24 1.32
CA GLU A 210 9.02 -29.05 2.01
C GLU A 210 8.24 -29.95 1.04
N PHE A 211 7.94 -29.49 -0.17
CA PHE A 211 6.96 -30.19 -1.02
C PHE A 211 7.53 -30.83 -2.29
N TYR A 212 8.72 -30.43 -2.76
CA TYR A 212 9.25 -30.88 -4.05
C TYR A 212 10.60 -31.60 -3.97
N LEU A 213 11.33 -31.52 -2.85
CA LEU A 213 12.56 -32.29 -2.66
C LEU A 213 12.26 -33.74 -2.28
N PRO A 214 13.12 -34.70 -2.68
CA PRO A 214 12.97 -36.10 -2.32
C PRO A 214 13.21 -36.32 -0.82
N GLU A 215 12.61 -37.35 -0.23
CA GLU A 215 12.66 -37.65 1.22
C GLU A 215 14.02 -37.46 1.94
N PRO A 216 15.19 -37.85 1.41
CA PRO A 216 16.46 -37.62 2.10
C PRO A 216 16.85 -36.14 2.24
N GLU A 217 16.33 -35.27 1.36
CA GLU A 217 16.62 -33.83 1.31
C GLU A 217 15.39 -32.98 1.68
N GLN A 218 14.23 -33.62 1.85
CA GLN A 218 12.96 -32.96 2.13
C GLN A 218 12.99 -32.33 3.53
N ALA A 219 12.58 -31.07 3.60
CA ALA A 219 12.46 -30.37 4.87
C ALA A 219 11.30 -30.93 5.71
N LYS A 220 11.35 -30.69 7.03
CA LYS A 220 10.32 -31.15 7.96
C LYS A 220 8.96 -30.55 7.59
N PRO A 221 7.86 -31.30 7.74
CA PRO A 221 6.52 -30.75 7.58
C PRO A 221 6.31 -29.54 8.49
N GLY A 222 5.79 -28.44 7.93
CA GLY A 222 5.50 -27.19 8.62
C GLY A 222 6.51 -26.07 8.42
N VAL A 223 7.69 -26.31 7.83
CA VAL A 223 8.70 -25.25 7.64
C VAL A 223 8.19 -24.08 6.79
N THR A 224 7.33 -24.33 5.80
CA THR A 224 6.68 -23.28 5.01
C THR A 224 5.76 -22.44 5.87
N SER A 225 4.96 -23.08 6.74
CA SER A 225 4.07 -22.39 7.66
C SER A 225 4.85 -21.52 8.65
N ASP A 226 5.93 -22.05 9.22
CA ASP A 226 6.79 -21.33 10.16
C ASP A 226 7.47 -20.13 9.49
N CYS A 227 7.94 -20.29 8.25
CA CYS A 227 8.51 -19.20 7.46
C CYS A 227 7.46 -18.11 7.15
N LEU A 228 6.24 -18.51 6.78
CA LEU A 228 5.14 -17.58 6.56
C LEU A 228 4.78 -16.82 7.84
N GLN A 229 4.73 -17.48 9.01
CA GLN A 229 4.50 -16.81 10.29
C GLN A 229 5.61 -15.82 10.64
N LYS A 230 6.88 -16.22 10.46
CA LYS A 230 8.04 -15.34 10.66
C LYS A 230 7.88 -14.05 9.88
N TRP A 231 7.58 -14.12 8.59
CA TRP A 231 7.46 -12.92 7.76
C TRP A 231 6.15 -12.17 7.97
N HIS A 232 5.07 -12.87 8.30
CA HIS A 232 3.79 -12.25 8.63
C HIS A 232 3.94 -11.27 9.81
N TYR A 233 4.58 -11.68 10.90
CA TYR A 233 4.68 -10.86 12.11
C TYR A 233 5.88 -9.92 12.17
N ASN A 234 6.90 -10.11 11.34
CA ASN A 234 8.11 -9.25 11.33
C ASN A 234 8.08 -8.16 10.25
N LEU A 235 7.12 -8.18 9.33
CA LEU A 235 6.92 -7.11 8.36
C LEU A 235 5.94 -6.06 8.90
N PRO A 236 6.17 -4.77 8.63
CA PRO A 236 5.35 -3.69 9.17
C PRO A 236 3.95 -3.68 8.58
N ASP A 237 3.00 -3.04 9.26
CA ASP A 237 1.71 -2.56 8.72
C ASP A 237 1.00 -3.56 7.77
N LYS A 238 0.81 -4.81 8.23
CA LYS A 238 0.14 -5.90 7.51
C LYS A 238 0.79 -6.34 6.19
N ILE A 239 1.98 -5.86 5.86
CA ILE A 239 2.72 -6.29 4.65
C ILE A 239 2.93 -7.80 4.62
N GLY A 240 3.13 -8.39 5.79
CA GLY A 240 3.23 -9.83 5.95
C GLY A 240 1.97 -10.59 5.54
N GLU A 241 0.77 -10.06 5.82
CA GLU A 241 -0.51 -10.67 5.41
C GLU A 241 -0.61 -10.77 3.88
N PHE A 242 -0.19 -9.72 3.15
CA PHE A 242 -0.19 -9.72 1.68
C PHE A 242 0.77 -10.77 1.10
N LEU A 243 1.90 -11.05 1.76
CA LEU A 243 2.80 -12.14 1.34
C LEU A 243 2.16 -13.52 1.56
N VAL A 244 1.41 -13.72 2.66
CA VAL A 244 0.68 -14.98 2.86
C VAL A 244 -0.40 -15.14 1.80
N LEU A 245 -1.08 -14.05 1.43
CA LEU A 245 -2.04 -14.06 0.33
C LEU A 245 -1.36 -14.39 -1.01
N LYS A 246 -0.23 -13.74 -1.32
CA LYS A 246 0.57 -14.04 -2.51
C LYS A 246 0.96 -15.53 -2.56
N ALA A 247 1.39 -16.09 -1.43
CA ALA A 247 1.67 -17.52 -1.30
C ALA A 247 0.43 -18.38 -1.61
N ALA A 248 -0.75 -18.01 -1.11
CA ALA A 248 -2.01 -18.73 -1.38
C ALA A 248 -2.46 -18.67 -2.86
N VAL A 249 -1.92 -17.73 -3.64
CA VAL A 249 -2.18 -17.62 -5.08
C VAL A 249 -1.12 -18.37 -5.88
N ASP A 250 0.16 -18.16 -5.54
CA ASP A 250 1.30 -18.58 -6.37
C ASP A 250 1.85 -19.97 -6.02
N LEU A 251 1.59 -20.49 -4.81
CA LEU A 251 2.18 -21.73 -4.31
C LEU A 251 1.13 -22.84 -4.18
N GLU A 252 1.28 -23.91 -4.96
CA GLU A 252 0.31 -25.00 -5.12
C GLU A 252 -0.11 -25.67 -3.79
N HIS A 253 0.82 -25.87 -2.87
CA HIS A 253 0.55 -26.53 -1.59
C HIS A 253 0.02 -25.59 -0.51
N VAL A 254 0.01 -24.27 -0.76
CA VAL A 254 -0.60 -23.25 0.11
C VAL A 254 -2.09 -23.12 -0.23
N ASN A 255 -2.80 -24.25 -0.14
CA ASN A 255 -4.19 -24.40 -0.55
C ASN A 255 -5.19 -24.05 0.58
N LYS A 256 -6.49 -24.20 0.31
CA LYS A 256 -7.56 -23.84 1.25
C LYS A 256 -7.44 -24.53 2.63
N PRO A 257 -7.18 -25.85 2.73
CA PRO A 257 -6.86 -26.50 4.00
C PRO A 257 -5.66 -25.89 4.72
N PHE A 258 -4.56 -25.63 4.00
CA PHE A 258 -3.35 -25.02 4.56
C PHE A 258 -3.67 -23.66 5.18
N ILE A 259 -4.28 -22.75 4.40
CA ILE A 259 -4.64 -21.40 4.88
C ILE A 259 -5.66 -21.46 6.00
N GLY A 260 -6.64 -22.35 5.94
CA GLY A 260 -7.61 -22.53 7.02
C GLY A 260 -6.94 -22.96 8.33
N LYS A 261 -5.95 -23.85 8.28
CA LYS A 261 -5.14 -24.24 9.44
C LYS A 261 -4.30 -23.06 9.93
N TYR A 262 -3.64 -22.35 9.02
CA TYR A 262 -2.81 -21.17 9.31
C TYR A 262 -3.58 -20.07 10.05
N ILE A 263 -4.78 -19.72 9.57
CA ILE A 263 -5.65 -18.71 10.20
C ILE A 263 -6.01 -19.15 11.63
N ARG A 264 -6.47 -20.39 11.82
CA ARG A 264 -6.86 -20.91 13.13
C ARG A 264 -5.72 -20.99 14.13
N GLN A 265 -4.48 -21.19 13.66
CA GLN A 265 -3.30 -21.25 14.53
C GLN A 265 -2.80 -19.87 14.97
N SER A 266 -3.24 -18.81 14.29
CA SER A 266 -2.74 -17.45 14.52
C SER A 266 -3.44 -16.70 15.66
N ALA A 267 -4.58 -17.19 16.16
CA ALA A 267 -5.28 -16.58 17.29
C ALA A 267 -6.03 -17.62 18.15
N ARG A 268 -6.53 -17.20 19.31
CA ARG A 268 -7.27 -18.08 20.23
C ARG A 268 -8.68 -18.38 19.74
N THR A 269 -9.28 -17.43 19.04
CA THR A 269 -10.63 -17.56 18.46
C THR A 269 -10.63 -17.27 16.95
N GLN A 270 -11.62 -17.82 16.25
CA GLN A 270 -11.79 -17.56 14.81
C GLN A 270 -12.05 -16.07 14.54
N GLU A 271 -12.83 -15.40 15.40
CA GLU A 271 -13.13 -13.97 15.23
C GLU A 271 -11.88 -13.09 15.36
N GLU A 272 -11.00 -13.39 16.33
CA GLU A 272 -9.71 -12.70 16.48
C GLU A 272 -8.80 -12.95 15.28
N ALA A 273 -8.76 -14.19 14.77
CA ALA A 273 -7.95 -14.52 13.59
C ALA A 273 -8.43 -13.75 12.36
N GLU A 274 -9.75 -13.68 12.15
CA GLU A 274 -10.34 -12.95 11.02
C GLU A 274 -10.15 -11.44 11.12
N LYS A 275 -10.21 -10.86 12.33
CA LYS A 275 -9.87 -9.44 12.55
C LYS A 275 -8.39 -9.16 12.34
N GLY A 276 -7.51 -10.10 12.73
CA GLY A 276 -6.06 -9.98 12.57
C GLY A 276 -5.63 -10.04 11.10
N MET A 277 -6.29 -10.88 10.31
CA MET A 277 -5.98 -11.14 8.90
C MET A 277 -7.24 -11.00 8.01
N PRO A 278 -7.81 -9.80 7.88
CA PRO A 278 -9.08 -9.61 7.19
C PRO A 278 -9.00 -9.95 5.69
N TYR A 279 -7.91 -9.59 5.02
CA TYR A 279 -7.73 -9.85 3.59
C TYR A 279 -7.51 -11.32 3.30
N LEU A 280 -6.66 -11.99 4.09
CA LEU A 280 -6.44 -13.43 3.96
C LEU A 280 -7.72 -14.22 4.26
N SER A 281 -8.50 -13.79 5.25
CA SER A 281 -9.75 -14.45 5.62
C SER A 281 -10.82 -14.34 4.55
N LEU A 282 -10.94 -13.17 3.91
CA LEU A 282 -11.83 -12.98 2.75
C LEU A 282 -11.42 -13.88 1.59
N TYR A 283 -10.12 -13.92 1.26
CA TYR A 283 -9.59 -14.78 0.20
C TYR A 283 -9.85 -16.27 0.49
N TRP A 284 -9.53 -16.73 1.70
CA TRP A 284 -9.74 -18.11 2.15
C TRP A 284 -11.19 -18.59 2.02
N LYS A 285 -12.15 -17.73 2.38
CA LYS A 285 -13.59 -18.03 2.24
C LYS A 285 -13.98 -18.25 0.78
N ALA A 286 -13.37 -17.50 -0.16
CA ALA A 286 -13.61 -17.61 -1.59
C ALA A 286 -12.87 -18.77 -2.28
N MET A 287 -11.76 -19.26 -1.71
CA MET A 287 -11.03 -20.41 -2.25
C MET A 287 -11.95 -21.64 -2.40
N ARG A 288 -11.73 -22.45 -3.43
CA ARG A 288 -12.38 -23.76 -3.55
C ARG A 288 -11.64 -24.80 -2.72
N ASN A 289 -12.35 -25.82 -2.25
CA ASN A 289 -11.66 -26.99 -1.70
C ASN A 289 -10.87 -27.64 -2.85
N PRO A 290 -9.59 -28.01 -2.63
CA PRO A 290 -8.87 -28.78 -3.63
C PRO A 290 -9.65 -30.07 -3.90
N ALA A 291 -9.66 -30.51 -5.16
CA ALA A 291 -10.19 -31.83 -5.49
C ALA A 291 -9.46 -32.86 -4.60
N PRO A 292 -10.16 -33.88 -4.05
CA PRO A 292 -9.49 -34.92 -3.29
C PRO A 292 -8.42 -35.53 -4.19
N VAL A 293 -7.15 -35.32 -3.83
CA VAL A 293 -6.04 -36.01 -4.46
C VAL A 293 -6.29 -37.47 -4.12
N ALA A 294 -6.66 -38.28 -5.11
CA ALA A 294 -6.72 -39.72 -4.94
C ALA A 294 -5.33 -40.12 -4.43
N GLU A 295 -5.26 -40.59 -3.19
CA GLU A 295 -4.04 -41.14 -2.61
C GLU A 295 -3.50 -42.14 -3.62
N ARG A 296 -2.41 -41.79 -4.30
CA ARG A 296 -1.64 -42.76 -5.05
C ARG A 296 -0.97 -43.62 -3.99
N HIS A 297 -1.71 -44.61 -3.51
CA HIS A 297 -1.13 -45.80 -2.91
C HIS A 297 -0.27 -46.43 -4.01
N THR A 298 1.02 -46.08 -4.01
CA THR A 298 2.03 -46.89 -4.66
C THR A 298 2.12 -48.18 -3.86
N LEU A 299 1.69 -49.26 -4.52
CA LEU A 299 1.89 -50.66 -4.13
C LEU A 299 3.39 -50.98 -4.05
#